data_AF-A0A0W0FR56-F1
#
_entry.id   AF-A0A0W0FR56-F1
#
_cell.length_a   1.000
_cell.length_b   1.000
_cell.length_c   1.000
_cell.angle_alpha   90.00
_cell.angle_beta   90.00
_cell.angle_gamma   90.00
#
_symmetry.space_group_name_H-M   'P 1'
#
loop_
_entity.id
_entity.type
_entity.pdbx_description
1 polymer ?
#
loop_
_entity_poly.entity_id
_entity_poly.type
_entity_poly.pdbx_seq_one_letter_code
_entity_poly.pdbx_strand_id
1 'polypeptide(L)'
;MACIQPPAAQPAIKAQDPWDALLEVVKKHDEDIVKSWKEDLDTLLVFGALFSAIVTAFTIESYQWLSEDPEDTTVTLLTQISKQLRDPTLNVTGPDPDDFHLDASNVLINCFWFLSIILALMSGLLVLLCKQWLREHTQAIHTVARTAAEELALRQLRRDSLMKWGVPQVIALTPILLQAALLLFFAGILLLAWTRNLALFVVCMVTVGLGVGFYLVTTVLPLITYISADIRRKSGEILPFLFICPYKSPQARLAYRFFCASLRYFPLIPLKLGRNWRVAVKPASDWSFSDMRVLTALDNPPPLNLKVYELRALDWAARMLQRSSSMVPHLKDLFTSLSLHPSVVLAGILNYWTLAMWEEFTPEDVRKELEDTTEFQETKRQGLGWYMTVSRAPSIPDPILHSKAGIQMLLFYQYWFNLVDTVTVQSVRDLNDSISRFRELGLPKAINLRFFVPFPIASKLWSHVDASIREESLSLIEHYRYGWNGHPGPEEKGDERLAFIAALIKHLKQDYGGHRSILFTSLPGINFIRSINHAIIQHQLNERPDWESDGIYRDMLMWEWIQATGALVT
;
A
#
# COMPACT_ATOMS: atom_id res chain seq x y z
N MET A 1 13.43 -39.98 56.47
CA MET A 1 12.37 -40.11 55.44
C MET A 1 11.69 -38.77 55.28
N ALA A 2 12.17 -37.97 54.33
CA ALA A 2 11.54 -36.70 53.96
C ALA A 2 10.63 -36.97 52.76
N CYS A 3 9.32 -36.76 52.92
CA CYS A 3 8.37 -36.86 51.81
C CYS A 3 8.53 -35.64 50.91
N ILE A 4 8.99 -35.90 49.68
CA ILE A 4 9.06 -34.94 48.59
C ILE A 4 7.63 -34.69 48.11
N GLN A 5 7.18 -33.43 48.19
CA GLN A 5 5.92 -32.95 47.66
C GLN A 5 6.10 -32.75 46.13
N PRO A 6 5.20 -33.26 45.26
CA PRO A 6 5.32 -33.05 43.83
C PRO A 6 5.06 -31.58 43.47
N PRO A 7 5.73 -31.04 42.42
CA PRO A 7 5.57 -29.64 42.04
C PRO A 7 4.15 -29.37 41.55
N ALA A 8 3.62 -28.21 41.94
CA ALA A 8 2.33 -27.69 41.50
C ALA A 8 2.27 -27.68 39.97
N ALA A 9 1.23 -28.30 39.41
CA ALA A 9 0.93 -28.23 37.99
C ALA A 9 0.78 -26.77 37.57
N GLN A 10 1.60 -26.35 36.60
CA GLN A 10 1.39 -25.12 35.84
C GLN A 10 -0.04 -25.12 35.28
N PRO A 11 -0.77 -23.99 35.28
CA PRO A 11 -2.10 -23.95 34.70
C PRO A 11 -1.96 -24.28 33.21
N ALA A 12 -2.50 -25.44 32.83
CA ALA A 12 -2.72 -25.78 31.44
C ALA A 12 -3.45 -24.60 30.78
N ILE A 13 -2.86 -24.04 29.73
CA ILE A 13 -3.53 -23.10 28.83
C ILE A 13 -4.80 -23.83 28.39
N LYS A 14 -5.96 -23.43 28.94
CA LYS A 14 -7.25 -23.97 28.49
C LYS A 14 -7.30 -23.71 26.99
N ALA A 15 -7.39 -24.76 26.19
CA ALA A 15 -7.81 -24.61 24.80
C ALA A 15 -9.16 -23.91 24.86
N GLN A 16 -9.17 -22.61 24.56
CA GLN A 16 -10.38 -21.82 24.52
C GLN A 16 -11.33 -22.50 23.53
N ASP A 17 -12.60 -22.68 23.89
CA ASP A 17 -13.58 -23.25 22.97
C ASP A 17 -13.48 -22.43 21.67
N PRO A 18 -13.31 -23.05 20.48
CA PRO A 18 -13.24 -22.32 19.22
C PRO A 18 -14.40 -21.33 19.05
N TRP A 19 -15.56 -21.60 19.65
CA TRP A 19 -16.69 -20.67 19.69
C TRP A 19 -16.44 -19.43 20.54
N ASP A 20 -15.83 -19.59 21.72
CA ASP A 20 -15.46 -18.48 22.60
C ASP A 20 -14.38 -17.61 21.96
N ALA A 21 -13.38 -18.22 21.33
CA ALA A 21 -12.33 -17.50 20.61
C ALA A 21 -12.88 -16.70 19.43
N LEU A 22 -13.78 -17.30 18.63
CA LEU A 22 -14.45 -16.61 17.52
C LEU A 22 -15.32 -15.47 18.03
N LEU A 23 -16.09 -15.70 19.09
CA LEU A 23 -16.96 -14.72 19.72
C LEU A 23 -16.17 -13.50 20.18
N GLU A 24 -15.01 -13.71 20.82
CA GLU A 24 -14.13 -12.65 21.30
C GLU A 24 -13.62 -11.77 20.15
N VAL A 25 -13.15 -12.38 19.06
CA VAL A 25 -12.68 -11.67 17.86
C VAL A 25 -13.82 -10.85 17.23
N VAL A 26 -15.01 -11.43 17.13
CA VAL A 26 -16.17 -10.78 16.50
C VAL A 26 -16.71 -9.64 17.36
N LYS A 27 -16.77 -9.81 18.68
CA LYS A 27 -17.18 -8.76 19.63
C LYS A 27 -16.25 -7.55 19.55
N LYS A 28 -14.94 -7.80 19.61
CA LYS A 28 -13.94 -6.73 19.48
C LYS A 28 -14.12 -5.95 18.18
N HIS A 29 -14.34 -6.65 17.07
CA HIS A 29 -14.59 -6.03 15.78
C HIS A 29 -15.85 -5.14 15.77
N ASP A 30 -16.95 -5.59 16.40
CA ASP A 30 -18.19 -4.78 16.48
C ASP A 30 -18.05 -3.58 17.41
N GLU A 31 -17.37 -3.75 18.54
CA GLU A 31 -17.07 -2.67 19.48
C GLU A 31 -16.25 -1.58 18.78
N ASP A 32 -15.22 -1.95 18.03
CA ASP A 32 -14.40 -1.03 17.26
C ASP A 32 -15.22 -0.28 16.19
N ILE A 33 -16.09 -0.98 15.45
CA ILE A 33 -16.98 -0.36 14.45
C ILE A 33 -17.95 0.63 15.10
N VAL A 34 -18.66 0.20 16.16
CA VAL A 34 -19.67 1.04 16.80
C VAL A 34 -19.02 2.23 17.48
N LYS A 35 -17.83 2.05 18.07
CA LYS A 35 -17.04 3.14 18.65
C LYS A 35 -16.69 4.17 17.58
N SER A 36 -16.14 3.74 16.44
CA SER A 36 -15.83 4.63 15.31
C SER A 36 -17.06 5.42 14.83
N TRP A 37 -18.21 4.77 14.65
CA TRP A 37 -19.44 5.48 14.25
C TRP A 37 -19.93 6.48 15.30
N LYS A 38 -19.82 6.15 16.61
CA LYS A 38 -20.21 7.08 17.68
C LYS A 38 -19.30 8.31 17.70
N GLU A 39 -17.98 8.12 17.57
CA GLU A 39 -17.00 9.22 17.54
C GLU A 39 -17.22 10.14 16.33
N ASP A 40 -17.48 9.58 15.14
CA ASP A 40 -17.82 10.35 13.93
C ASP A 40 -19.11 11.16 14.12
N LEU A 41 -20.16 10.53 14.66
CA LEU A 41 -21.44 11.17 14.94
C LEU A 41 -21.33 12.29 15.97
N ASP A 42 -20.54 12.11 17.02
CA ASP A 42 -20.29 13.14 18.05
C ASP A 42 -19.58 14.36 17.45
N THR A 43 -18.58 14.13 16.60
CA THR A 43 -17.88 15.19 15.89
C THR A 43 -18.83 15.97 14.97
N LEU A 44 -19.69 15.26 14.22
CA LEU A 44 -20.70 15.88 13.36
C LEU A 44 -21.72 16.71 14.14
N LEU A 45 -22.12 16.25 15.33
CA LEU A 45 -23.05 16.99 16.19
C LEU A 45 -22.46 18.33 16.66
N VAL A 46 -21.20 18.32 17.09
CA VAL A 46 -20.49 19.54 17.53
C VAL A 46 -20.35 20.51 16.36
N PHE A 47 -19.93 20.03 15.19
CA PHE A 47 -19.84 20.86 13.99
C PHE A 47 -21.21 21.43 13.59
N GLY A 48 -22.27 20.60 13.61
CA GLY A 48 -23.63 21.01 13.29
C GLY A 48 -24.16 22.09 14.23
N ALA A 49 -23.88 22.00 15.53
CA ALA A 49 -24.27 23.02 16.51
C ALA A 49 -23.56 24.36 16.27
N LEU A 50 -22.23 24.33 16.08
CA LEU A 50 -21.44 25.53 15.77
C LEU A 50 -21.88 26.17 14.46
N PHE A 51 -22.07 25.37 13.42
CA PHE A 51 -22.56 25.83 12.13
C PHE A 51 -23.94 26.47 12.25
N SER A 52 -24.87 25.81 12.97
CA SER A 52 -26.22 26.34 13.18
C SER A 52 -26.20 27.68 13.91
N ALA A 53 -25.33 27.87 14.90
CA ALA A 53 -25.17 29.15 15.61
C ALA A 53 -24.70 30.27 14.66
N ILE A 54 -23.72 29.98 13.79
CA ILE A 54 -23.22 30.95 12.79
C ILE A 54 -24.35 31.33 11.83
N VAL A 55 -25.01 30.35 11.20
CA VAL A 55 -26.08 30.64 10.23
C VAL A 55 -27.26 31.37 10.89
N THR A 56 -27.57 31.05 12.14
CA THR A 56 -28.62 31.74 12.92
C THR A 56 -28.31 33.23 13.08
N ALA A 57 -27.06 33.62 13.35
CA ALA A 57 -26.69 35.04 13.44
C ALA A 57 -26.96 35.78 12.12
N PHE A 58 -26.58 35.19 10.98
CA PHE A 58 -26.87 35.75 9.67
C PHE A 58 -28.37 35.80 9.37
N THR A 59 -29.11 34.76 9.77
CA THR A 59 -30.55 34.65 9.52
C THR A 59 -31.36 35.65 10.35
N ILE A 60 -30.96 35.93 11.59
CA ILE A 60 -31.61 36.95 12.43
C ILE A 60 -31.49 38.32 11.77
N GLU A 61 -30.32 38.67 11.26
CA GLU A 61 -30.09 39.94 10.57
C GLU A 61 -30.84 39.99 9.22
N SER A 62 -30.77 38.95 8.38
CA SER A 62 -31.43 38.98 7.08
C SER A 62 -32.94 38.87 7.15
N TYR A 63 -33.49 38.29 8.21
CA TYR A 63 -34.94 38.17 8.38
C TYR A 63 -35.60 39.54 8.46
N GLN A 64 -34.90 40.53 9.03
CA GLN A 64 -35.36 41.91 9.11
C GLN A 64 -35.52 42.54 7.72
N TRP A 65 -34.72 42.13 6.72
CA TRP A 65 -34.83 42.62 5.34
C TRP A 65 -36.10 42.19 4.61
N LEU A 66 -36.89 41.28 5.21
CA LEU A 66 -38.19 40.86 4.67
C LEU A 66 -39.35 41.71 5.21
N SER A 67 -39.08 42.61 6.16
CA SER A 67 -40.04 43.53 6.75
C SER A 67 -39.68 44.97 6.41
N GLU A 68 -40.67 45.84 6.45
CA GLU A 68 -40.47 47.27 6.24
C GLU A 68 -39.66 47.88 7.39
N ASP A 69 -38.61 48.64 7.06
CA ASP A 69 -37.70 49.19 8.06
C ASP A 69 -38.34 50.44 8.74
N PRO A 70 -38.61 50.40 10.06
CA PRO A 70 -39.11 51.58 10.78
C PRO A 70 -38.12 52.75 10.74
N GLU A 71 -36.83 52.52 10.53
CA GLU A 71 -35.85 53.60 10.38
C GLU A 71 -35.99 54.32 9.04
N ASP A 72 -36.24 53.60 7.94
CA ASP A 72 -36.47 54.24 6.64
C ASP A 72 -37.79 55.02 6.63
N THR A 73 -38.84 54.50 7.26
CA THR A 73 -40.10 55.26 7.43
C THR A 73 -39.91 56.50 8.30
N THR A 74 -39.10 56.44 9.35
CA THR A 74 -38.81 57.63 10.18
C THR A 74 -37.90 58.64 9.46
N VAL A 75 -36.91 58.21 8.68
CA VAL A 75 -36.06 59.10 7.87
C VAL A 75 -36.85 59.76 6.75
N THR A 76 -37.73 59.03 6.07
CA THR A 76 -38.63 59.59 5.05
C THR A 76 -39.59 60.61 5.67
N LEU A 77 -40.17 60.32 6.84
CA LEU A 77 -41.00 61.28 7.58
C LEU A 77 -40.19 62.51 8.05
N LEU A 78 -38.97 62.33 8.57
CA LEU A 78 -38.10 63.43 9.02
C LEU A 78 -37.66 64.34 7.85
N THR A 79 -37.31 63.75 6.71
CA THR A 79 -36.97 64.51 5.50
C THR A 79 -38.19 65.25 4.95
N GLN A 80 -39.39 64.68 5.07
CA GLN A 80 -40.64 65.36 4.75
C GLN A 80 -40.92 66.53 5.69
N ILE A 81 -40.78 66.35 7.00
CA ILE A 81 -40.92 67.43 7.99
C ILE A 81 -39.89 68.54 7.73
N SER A 82 -38.65 68.17 7.43
CA SER A 82 -37.60 69.13 7.06
C SER A 82 -37.96 69.94 5.81
N LYS A 83 -38.53 69.31 4.78
CA LYS A 83 -39.00 70.00 3.56
C LYS A 83 -40.16 70.95 3.84
N GLN A 84 -41.12 70.55 4.67
CA GLN A 84 -42.25 71.41 5.10
C GLN A 84 -41.78 72.62 5.92
N LEU A 85 -40.80 72.43 6.81
CA LEU A 85 -40.20 73.52 7.60
C LEU A 85 -39.40 74.51 6.73
N ARG A 86 -38.87 74.04 5.60
CA ARG A 86 -38.07 74.86 4.67
C ARG A 86 -38.93 75.76 3.79
N ASP A 87 -40.10 75.30 3.37
CA ASP A 87 -41.05 76.10 2.57
C ASP A 87 -42.50 75.79 2.99
N PRO A 88 -43.13 76.64 3.82
CA PRO A 88 -44.46 76.39 4.36
C PRO A 88 -45.61 76.51 3.35
N THR A 89 -45.32 76.89 2.09
CA THR A 89 -46.31 76.94 1.00
C THR A 89 -46.39 75.66 0.18
N LEU A 90 -45.44 74.73 0.38
CA LEU A 90 -45.48 73.41 -0.25
C LEU A 90 -46.53 72.53 0.44
N ASN A 91 -47.63 72.28 -0.26
CA ASN A 91 -48.55 71.19 0.05
C ASN A 91 -47.82 69.86 -0.20
N VAL A 92 -47.11 69.35 0.80
CA VAL A 92 -46.60 67.99 0.77
C VAL A 92 -47.77 67.06 1.07
N THR A 93 -48.37 66.51 0.02
CA THR A 93 -49.31 65.40 0.12
C THR A 93 -48.62 64.28 0.92
N GLY A 94 -49.32 63.65 1.86
CA GLY A 94 -48.77 62.54 2.66
C GLY A 94 -48.12 61.49 1.76
N PRO A 95 -47.12 60.74 2.26
CA PRO A 95 -46.45 59.74 1.44
C PRO A 95 -47.51 58.88 0.77
N ASP A 96 -47.52 58.84 -0.57
CA ASP A 96 -48.15 57.71 -1.25
C ASP A 96 -47.50 56.47 -0.63
N PRO A 97 -48.26 55.44 -0.22
CA PRO A 97 -47.63 54.21 0.19
C PRO A 97 -46.90 53.70 -1.05
N ASP A 98 -45.60 53.96 -1.15
CA ASP A 98 -44.72 53.18 -2.00
C ASP A 98 -44.90 51.76 -1.47
N ASP A 99 -45.72 50.98 -2.18
CA ASP A 99 -46.04 49.60 -1.82
C ASP A 99 -44.71 48.89 -1.55
N PHE A 100 -44.53 48.43 -0.32
CA PHE A 100 -43.32 47.76 0.12
C PHE A 100 -42.94 46.66 -0.87
N HIS A 101 -41.92 46.93 -1.69
CA HIS A 101 -41.50 46.04 -2.76
C HIS A 101 -40.28 45.24 -2.32
N LEU A 102 -40.52 44.02 -1.86
CA LEU A 102 -39.49 43.07 -1.46
C LEU A 102 -38.55 42.77 -2.64
N ASP A 103 -37.26 43.04 -2.46
CA ASP A 103 -36.25 42.63 -3.43
C ASP A 103 -36.18 41.09 -3.47
N ALA A 104 -36.32 40.51 -4.67
CA ALA A 104 -36.24 39.08 -4.91
C ALA A 104 -34.92 38.48 -4.40
N SER A 105 -33.84 39.26 -4.43
CA SER A 105 -32.53 38.84 -3.90
C SER A 105 -32.58 38.59 -2.39
N ASN A 106 -33.26 39.45 -1.63
CA ASN A 106 -33.39 39.30 -0.17
C ASN A 106 -34.21 38.07 0.21
N VAL A 107 -35.26 37.77 -0.57
CA VAL A 107 -36.05 36.54 -0.41
C VAL A 107 -35.18 35.31 -0.64
N LEU A 108 -34.43 35.27 -1.74
CA LEU A 108 -33.57 34.13 -2.08
C LEU A 108 -32.46 33.88 -1.04
N ILE A 109 -31.81 34.94 -0.55
CA ILE A 109 -30.79 34.84 0.52
C ILE A 109 -31.40 34.21 1.78
N ASN A 110 -32.53 34.73 2.24
CA ASN A 110 -33.24 34.19 3.40
C ASN A 110 -33.66 32.73 3.17
N CYS A 111 -34.20 32.38 2.00
CA CYS A 111 -34.53 31.00 1.66
C CYS A 111 -33.33 30.06 1.78
N PHE A 112 -32.15 30.44 1.26
CA PHE A 112 -30.94 29.63 1.36
C PHE A 112 -30.49 29.44 2.82
N TRP A 113 -30.53 30.49 3.63
CA TRP A 113 -30.09 30.43 5.03
C TRP A 113 -31.07 29.69 5.94
N PHE A 114 -32.38 29.90 5.78
CA PHE A 114 -33.40 29.10 6.47
C PHE A 114 -33.28 27.62 6.10
N LEU A 115 -33.15 27.30 4.80
CA LEU A 115 -33.00 25.92 4.36
C LEU A 115 -31.71 25.30 4.90
N SER A 116 -30.61 26.07 4.95
CA SER A 116 -29.36 25.64 5.58
C SER A 116 -29.55 25.27 7.05
N ILE A 117 -30.20 26.12 7.86
CA ILE A 117 -30.48 25.81 9.28
C ILE A 117 -31.35 24.57 9.41
N ILE A 118 -32.43 24.47 8.63
CA ILE A 118 -33.35 23.33 8.69
C ILE A 118 -32.60 22.03 8.39
N LEU A 119 -31.76 21.99 7.35
CA LEU A 119 -30.98 20.81 7.00
C LEU A 119 -29.93 20.46 8.06
N ALA A 120 -29.29 21.46 8.68
CA ALA A 120 -28.35 21.25 9.78
C ALA A 120 -29.03 20.63 11.02
N LEU A 121 -30.22 21.13 11.38
CA LEU A 121 -31.01 20.60 12.50
C LEU A 121 -31.52 19.18 12.21
N MET A 122 -31.99 18.92 10.99
CA MET A 122 -32.39 17.58 10.56
C MET A 122 -31.22 16.60 10.61
N SER A 123 -30.01 17.04 10.24
CA SER A 123 -28.79 16.25 10.39
C SER A 123 -28.52 15.93 11.87
N GLY A 124 -28.62 16.92 12.75
CA GLY A 124 -28.47 16.72 14.20
C GLY A 124 -29.48 15.74 14.79
N LEU A 125 -30.75 15.79 14.34
CA LEU A 125 -31.78 14.83 14.75
C LEU A 125 -31.43 13.40 14.30
N LEU A 126 -30.97 13.24 13.06
CA LEU A 126 -30.52 11.95 12.54
C LEU A 126 -29.30 11.41 13.32
N VAL A 127 -28.35 12.27 13.70
CA VAL A 127 -27.24 11.89 14.59
C VAL A 127 -27.77 11.28 15.88
N LEU A 128 -28.69 11.98 16.56
CA LEU A 128 -29.24 11.54 17.83
C LEU A 128 -29.96 10.19 17.71
N LEU A 129 -30.78 10.00 16.67
CA LEU A 129 -31.46 8.73 16.39
C LEU A 129 -30.46 7.61 16.11
N CYS A 130 -29.43 7.85 15.29
CA CYS A 130 -28.39 6.87 15.02
C CYS A 130 -27.66 6.44 16.30
N LYS A 131 -27.36 7.39 17.20
CA LYS A 131 -26.76 7.07 18.50
C LYS A 131 -27.67 6.19 19.36
N GLN A 132 -28.96 6.45 19.37
CA GLN A 132 -29.94 5.62 20.09
C GLN A 132 -29.98 4.19 19.52
N TRP A 133 -30.03 4.03 18.20
CA TRP A 133 -30.01 2.71 17.56
C TRP A 133 -28.72 1.95 17.83
N LEU A 134 -27.57 2.62 17.77
CA LEU A 134 -26.27 1.99 18.05
C LEU A 134 -26.12 1.60 19.51
N ARG A 135 -26.68 2.40 20.44
CA ARG A 135 -26.71 2.05 21.86
C ARG A 135 -27.50 0.76 22.08
N GLU A 136 -28.70 0.67 21.50
CA GLU A 136 -29.55 -0.52 21.60
C GLU A 136 -28.87 -1.75 20.96
N HIS A 137 -28.20 -1.58 19.82
CA HIS A 137 -27.46 -2.65 19.16
C HIS A 137 -26.37 -3.24 20.06
N THR A 138 -25.64 -2.38 20.79
CA THR A 138 -24.58 -2.78 21.74
C THR A 138 -25.09 -3.19 23.13
N GLN A 139 -26.38 -3.02 23.41
CA GLN A 139 -26.91 -3.31 24.73
C GLN A 139 -26.78 -4.80 25.04
N ALA A 140 -26.21 -5.08 26.23
CA ALA A 140 -25.58 -6.33 26.60
C ALA A 140 -26.42 -7.56 26.25
N ILE A 141 -25.92 -8.35 25.29
CA ILE A 141 -26.44 -9.66 24.89
C ILE A 141 -26.26 -10.71 26.02
N HIS A 142 -25.37 -10.41 26.96
CA HIS A 142 -24.95 -11.28 28.06
C HIS A 142 -26.05 -11.75 29.01
N THR A 143 -27.24 -11.14 28.98
CA THR A 143 -28.33 -11.51 29.91
C THR A 143 -29.26 -12.59 29.36
N VAL A 144 -29.19 -12.92 28.06
CA VAL A 144 -30.17 -13.80 27.38
C VAL A 144 -29.56 -15.05 26.77
N ALA A 145 -28.34 -14.97 26.22
CA ALA A 145 -27.69 -16.12 25.57
C ALA A 145 -27.09 -17.09 26.60
N ARG A 146 -27.36 -18.39 26.45
CA ARG A 146 -26.85 -19.43 27.37
C ARG A 146 -25.54 -20.06 26.89
N THR A 147 -25.22 -19.90 25.60
CA THR A 147 -23.99 -20.42 24.96
C THR A 147 -23.35 -19.38 24.04
N ALA A 148 -22.04 -19.52 23.80
CA ALA A 148 -21.31 -18.65 22.87
C ALA A 148 -21.85 -18.71 21.42
N ALA A 149 -22.30 -19.89 20.99
CA ALA A 149 -22.91 -20.08 19.68
C ALA A 149 -24.25 -19.31 19.54
N GLU A 150 -25.11 -19.34 20.56
CA GLU A 150 -26.35 -18.56 20.59
C GLU A 150 -26.08 -17.05 20.59
N GLU A 151 -25.06 -16.61 21.33
CA GLU A 151 -24.66 -15.21 21.36
C GLU A 151 -24.17 -14.73 19.98
N LEU A 152 -23.33 -15.52 19.31
CA LEU A 152 -22.85 -15.25 17.96
C LEU A 152 -24.03 -15.19 16.95
N ALA A 153 -24.98 -16.13 17.05
CA ALA A 153 -26.15 -16.17 16.19
C ALA A 153 -27.05 -14.94 16.38
N LEU A 154 -27.31 -14.54 17.62
CA LEU A 154 -28.11 -13.34 17.92
C LEU A 154 -27.42 -12.07 17.42
N ARG A 155 -26.09 -11.96 17.61
CA ARG A 155 -25.30 -10.88 17.05
C ARG A 155 -25.44 -10.83 15.53
N GLN A 156 -25.33 -11.97 14.86
CA GLN A 156 -25.40 -12.02 13.39
C GLN A 156 -26.79 -11.60 12.89
N LEU A 157 -27.86 -12.05 13.56
CA LEU A 157 -29.23 -11.63 13.29
C LEU A 157 -29.42 -10.11 13.42
N ARG A 158 -28.89 -9.49 14.49
CA ARG A 158 -28.95 -8.04 14.69
C ARG A 158 -28.18 -7.30 13.61
N ARG A 159 -26.97 -7.77 13.26
CA ARG A 159 -26.14 -7.17 12.19
C ARG A 159 -26.83 -7.24 10.83
N ASP A 160 -27.38 -8.39 10.47
CA ASP A 160 -28.09 -8.57 9.20
C ASP A 160 -29.36 -7.71 9.14
N SER A 161 -30.05 -7.57 10.27
CA SER A 161 -31.18 -6.64 10.40
C SER A 161 -30.73 -5.19 10.20
N LEU A 162 -29.67 -4.75 10.89
CA LEU A 162 -29.13 -3.40 10.79
C LEU A 162 -28.73 -3.03 9.35
N MET A 163 -28.12 -3.98 8.63
CA MET A 163 -27.78 -3.84 7.21
C MET A 163 -29.01 -3.80 6.31
N LYS A 164 -29.99 -4.69 6.52
CA LYS A 164 -31.22 -4.77 5.72
C LYS A 164 -32.07 -3.49 5.83
N TRP A 165 -32.14 -2.91 7.03
CA TRP A 165 -32.87 -1.67 7.29
C TRP A 165 -32.08 -0.40 6.93
N GLY A 166 -30.84 -0.55 6.45
CA GLY A 166 -30.10 0.56 5.88
C GLY A 166 -29.55 1.58 6.89
N VAL A 167 -29.40 1.19 8.16
CA VAL A 167 -28.87 2.09 9.20
C VAL A 167 -27.50 2.69 8.84
N PRO A 168 -26.53 1.93 8.26
CA PRO A 168 -25.26 2.51 7.85
C PRO A 168 -25.40 3.58 6.76
N GLN A 169 -26.41 3.48 5.90
CA GLN A 169 -26.73 4.47 4.88
C GLN A 169 -27.30 5.74 5.51
N VAL A 170 -28.11 5.62 6.57
CA VAL A 170 -28.59 6.78 7.34
C VAL A 170 -27.43 7.49 8.03
N ILE A 171 -26.52 6.75 8.67
CA ILE A 171 -25.29 7.30 9.28
C ILE A 171 -24.44 8.03 8.22
N ALA A 172 -24.31 7.46 7.02
CA ALA A 172 -23.58 8.08 5.92
C ALA A 172 -24.28 9.28 5.29
N LEU A 173 -25.60 9.40 5.40
CA LEU A 173 -26.40 10.53 4.90
C LEU A 173 -26.24 11.78 5.78
N THR A 174 -26.08 11.59 7.09
CA THR A 174 -25.90 12.66 8.07
C THR A 174 -24.84 13.70 7.67
N PRO A 175 -23.56 13.33 7.41
CA PRO A 175 -22.55 14.31 7.00
C PRO A 175 -22.90 14.99 5.67
N ILE A 176 -23.60 14.31 4.75
CA ILE A 176 -23.98 14.86 3.45
C ILE A 176 -25.05 15.93 3.59
N LEU A 177 -26.02 15.72 4.49
CA LEU A 177 -27.05 16.71 4.76
C LEU A 177 -26.45 18.00 5.34
N LEU A 178 -25.46 17.84 6.21
CA LEU A 178 -24.74 18.96 6.82
C LEU A 178 -23.82 19.68 5.82
N GLN A 179 -23.19 18.96 4.91
CA GLN A 179 -22.44 19.56 3.80
C GLN A 179 -23.35 20.28 2.81
N ALA A 180 -24.53 19.74 2.51
CA ALA A 180 -25.53 20.41 1.68
C ALA A 180 -26.00 21.72 2.33
N ALA A 181 -26.24 21.72 3.64
CA ALA A 181 -26.53 22.92 4.41
C ALA A 181 -25.41 23.97 4.28
N LEU A 182 -24.15 23.55 4.45
CA LEU A 182 -22.98 24.41 4.29
C LEU A 182 -22.88 25.04 2.88
N LEU A 183 -23.14 24.25 1.84
CA LEU A 183 -23.12 24.75 0.45
C LEU A 183 -24.24 25.77 0.19
N LEU A 184 -25.44 25.55 0.74
CA LEU A 184 -26.55 26.50 0.66
C LEU A 184 -26.22 27.80 1.40
N PHE A 185 -25.59 27.71 2.58
CA PHE A 185 -25.12 28.88 3.31
C PHE A 185 -24.11 29.69 2.51
N PHE A 186 -23.12 29.04 1.91
CA PHE A 186 -22.15 29.70 1.03
C PHE A 186 -22.81 30.32 -0.21
N ALA A 187 -23.80 29.67 -0.81
CA ALA A 187 -24.56 30.25 -1.92
C ALA A 187 -25.26 31.55 -1.50
N GLY A 188 -25.87 31.58 -0.30
CA GLY A 188 -26.46 32.80 0.26
C GLY A 188 -25.43 33.90 0.54
N ILE A 189 -24.23 33.56 1.04
CA ILE A 189 -23.12 34.51 1.22
C ILE A 189 -22.69 35.11 -0.13
N LEU A 190 -22.52 34.27 -1.15
CA LEU A 190 -22.10 34.74 -2.48
C LEU A 190 -23.16 35.65 -3.10
N LEU A 191 -24.44 35.31 -2.95
CA LEU A 191 -25.53 36.15 -3.43
C LEU A 191 -25.59 37.50 -2.69
N LEU A 192 -25.42 37.50 -1.37
CA LEU A 192 -25.33 38.73 -0.58
C LEU A 192 -24.12 39.59 -0.98
N ALA A 193 -22.95 38.97 -1.14
CA ALA A 193 -21.75 39.69 -1.52
C ALA A 193 -21.90 40.32 -2.91
N TRP A 194 -22.55 39.61 -3.85
CA TRP A 194 -22.85 40.11 -5.19
C TRP A 194 -23.73 41.36 -5.17
N THR A 195 -24.80 41.38 -4.35
CA THR A 195 -25.71 42.54 -4.29
C THR A 195 -25.11 43.75 -3.58
N ARG A 196 -24.14 43.55 -2.69
CA ARG A 196 -23.55 44.64 -1.88
C ARG A 196 -22.26 45.21 -2.46
N ASN A 197 -21.31 44.37 -2.89
CA ASN A 197 -20.02 44.84 -3.37
C ASN A 197 -19.27 43.78 -4.20
N LEU A 198 -18.89 44.15 -5.43
CA LEU A 198 -18.16 43.25 -6.35
C LEU A 198 -16.82 42.77 -5.78
N ALA A 199 -16.06 43.61 -5.07
CA ALA A 199 -14.78 43.19 -4.50
C ALA A 199 -14.97 42.13 -3.39
N LEU A 200 -15.97 42.32 -2.51
CA LEU A 200 -16.35 41.31 -1.52
C LEU A 200 -16.79 40.00 -2.20
N PHE A 201 -17.58 40.10 -3.26
CA PHE A 201 -18.00 38.93 -4.04
C PHE A 201 -16.82 38.15 -4.59
N VAL A 202 -15.85 38.83 -5.23
CA VAL A 202 -14.67 38.17 -5.82
C VAL A 202 -13.87 37.44 -4.74
N VAL A 203 -13.65 38.07 -3.58
CA VAL A 203 -12.92 37.45 -2.46
C VAL A 203 -13.67 36.20 -1.96
N CYS A 204 -14.97 36.32 -1.67
CA CYS A 204 -15.78 35.19 -1.20
C CYS A 204 -15.85 34.06 -2.23
N MET A 205 -16.02 34.38 -3.51
CA MET A 205 -16.10 33.40 -4.60
C MET A 205 -14.80 32.60 -4.69
N VAL A 206 -13.64 33.26 -4.70
CA VAL A 206 -12.35 32.56 -4.80
C VAL A 206 -12.15 31.63 -3.60
N THR A 207 -12.42 32.10 -2.38
CA THR A 207 -12.25 31.29 -1.17
C THR A 207 -13.21 30.09 -1.13
N VAL A 208 -14.49 30.31 -1.40
CA VAL A 208 -15.50 29.23 -1.44
C VAL A 208 -15.19 28.27 -2.59
N GLY A 209 -14.82 28.78 -3.76
CA GLY A 209 -14.49 28.01 -4.94
C GLY A 209 -13.31 27.07 -4.74
N LEU A 210 -12.25 27.52 -4.07
CA LEU A 210 -11.11 26.65 -3.70
C LEU A 210 -11.55 25.52 -2.77
N GLY A 211 -12.36 25.82 -1.75
CA GLY A 211 -12.88 24.83 -0.80
C GLY A 211 -13.78 23.78 -1.47
N VAL A 212 -14.75 24.23 -2.28
CA VAL A 212 -15.66 23.35 -3.03
C VAL A 212 -14.88 22.53 -4.07
N GLY A 213 -13.90 23.14 -4.75
CA GLY A 213 -13.03 22.46 -5.70
C GLY A 213 -12.25 21.32 -5.05
N PHE A 214 -11.61 21.57 -3.90
CA PHE A 214 -10.91 20.54 -3.14
C PHE A 214 -11.85 19.40 -2.69
N TYR A 215 -13.06 19.74 -2.22
CA TYR A 215 -14.08 18.77 -1.83
C TYR A 215 -14.52 17.89 -3.02
N LEU A 216 -14.76 18.47 -4.20
CA LEU A 216 -15.14 17.71 -5.39
C LEU A 216 -14.01 16.81 -5.89
N VAL A 217 -12.78 17.32 -5.95
CA VAL A 217 -11.60 16.55 -6.36
C VAL A 217 -11.43 15.32 -5.47
N THR A 218 -11.45 15.50 -4.14
CA THR A 218 -11.29 14.39 -3.19
C THR A 218 -12.45 13.40 -3.22
N THR A 219 -13.67 13.84 -3.56
CA THR A 219 -14.85 12.97 -3.71
C THR A 219 -14.78 12.11 -4.97
N VAL A 220 -14.25 12.63 -6.07
CA VAL A 220 -14.18 11.94 -7.37
C VAL A 220 -12.88 11.12 -7.54
N LEU A 221 -11.80 11.47 -6.86
CA LEU A 221 -10.49 10.82 -7.04
C LEU A 221 -10.51 9.30 -6.85
N PRO A 222 -11.17 8.72 -5.81
CA PRO A 222 -11.26 7.27 -5.67
C PRO A 222 -11.87 6.61 -6.90
N LEU A 223 -12.94 7.17 -7.46
CA LEU A 223 -13.60 6.65 -8.66
C LEU A 223 -12.63 6.58 -9.84
N ILE A 224 -11.87 7.65 -10.09
CA ILE A 224 -10.88 7.70 -11.17
C ILE A 224 -9.81 6.61 -10.96
N THR A 225 -9.29 6.45 -9.74
CA THR A 225 -8.26 5.45 -9.46
C THR A 225 -8.76 4.03 -9.69
N TYR A 226 -9.98 3.69 -9.26
CA TYR A 226 -10.57 2.37 -9.52
C TYR A 226 -10.77 2.07 -11.00
N ILE A 227 -11.27 3.06 -11.77
CA ILE A 227 -11.43 2.90 -13.23
C ILE A 227 -10.06 2.72 -13.90
N SER A 228 -9.07 3.53 -13.54
CA SER A 228 -7.72 3.44 -14.11
C SER A 228 -7.06 2.09 -13.81
N ALA A 229 -7.25 1.55 -12.61
CA ALA A 229 -6.73 0.25 -12.21
C ALA A 229 -7.36 -0.89 -13.03
N ASP A 230 -8.68 -0.82 -13.28
CA ASP A 230 -9.38 -1.83 -14.09
C ASP A 230 -8.95 -1.77 -15.57
N ILE A 231 -8.77 -0.57 -16.12
CA ILE A 231 -8.25 -0.36 -17.48
C ILE A 231 -6.84 -0.97 -17.61
N ARG A 232 -5.95 -0.68 -16.65
CA ARG A 232 -4.57 -1.17 -16.69
C ARG A 232 -4.47 -2.69 -16.46
N ARG A 233 -5.41 -3.26 -15.71
CA ARG A 233 -5.53 -4.73 -15.58
C ARG A 233 -5.91 -5.38 -16.91
N LYS A 234 -6.77 -4.73 -17.71
CA LYS A 234 -7.19 -5.23 -19.02
C LYS A 234 -6.06 -5.23 -20.05
N SER A 235 -5.13 -4.26 -19.99
CA SER A 235 -4.00 -4.21 -20.92
C SER A 235 -2.98 -5.34 -20.73
N GLY A 236 -3.19 -6.24 -19.77
CA GLY A 236 -2.28 -7.37 -19.50
C GLY A 236 -0.97 -6.93 -18.86
N GLU A 237 -0.86 -5.66 -18.43
CA GLU A 237 0.27 -5.22 -17.63
C GLU A 237 0.24 -5.94 -16.29
N ILE A 238 1.27 -6.75 -16.02
CA ILE A 238 1.53 -7.27 -14.69
C ILE A 238 1.85 -6.06 -13.81
N LEU A 239 0.86 -5.57 -13.06
CA LEU A 239 1.07 -4.50 -12.10
C LEU A 239 1.80 -5.09 -10.89
N PRO A 240 3.02 -4.60 -10.59
CA PRO A 240 3.78 -5.08 -9.43
C PRO A 240 3.13 -4.66 -8.10
N PHE A 241 2.40 -3.55 -8.07
CA PHE A 241 1.67 -3.03 -6.91
C PHE A 241 0.66 -1.96 -7.36
N LEU A 242 -0.39 -1.75 -6.56
CA LEU A 242 -1.43 -0.73 -6.75
C LEU A 242 -1.52 0.21 -5.53
N PHE A 243 -1.41 1.51 -5.76
CA PHE A 243 -1.76 2.47 -4.71
C PHE A 243 -3.27 2.68 -4.69
N ILE A 244 -3.84 2.57 -3.49
CA ILE A 244 -5.26 2.85 -3.28
C ILE A 244 -5.39 4.32 -2.89
N CYS A 245 -6.38 5.01 -3.46
CA CYS A 245 -6.68 6.40 -3.13
C CYS A 245 -7.01 6.52 -1.62
N PRO A 246 -6.35 7.44 -0.88
CA PRO A 246 -6.60 7.62 0.55
C PRO A 246 -7.89 8.40 0.84
N TYR A 247 -8.41 9.18 -0.12
CA TYR A 247 -9.58 10.05 0.07
C TYR A 247 -10.92 9.29 0.06
N LYS A 248 -11.07 8.32 0.97
CA LYS A 248 -12.25 7.44 1.07
C LYS A 248 -13.27 7.99 2.05
N SER A 249 -14.05 8.98 1.62
CA SER A 249 -15.15 9.52 2.42
C SER A 249 -16.49 8.80 2.18
N PRO A 250 -17.50 8.97 3.06
CA PRO A 250 -18.86 8.52 2.82
C PRO A 250 -19.46 9.09 1.52
N GLN A 251 -19.22 10.37 1.22
CA GLN A 251 -19.68 10.97 -0.03
C GLN A 251 -19.00 10.36 -1.27
N ALA A 252 -17.70 10.06 -1.22
CA ALA A 252 -17.00 9.39 -2.32
C ALA A 252 -17.56 8.00 -2.59
N ARG A 253 -17.99 7.28 -1.54
CA ARG A 253 -18.60 5.95 -1.64
C ARG A 253 -19.96 6.02 -2.32
N LEU A 254 -20.78 7.01 -1.94
CA LEU A 254 -22.06 7.23 -2.59
C LEU A 254 -21.87 7.62 -4.05
N ALA A 255 -20.96 8.54 -4.36
CA ALA A 255 -20.62 8.90 -5.75
C ALA A 255 -20.18 7.67 -6.56
N TYR A 256 -19.32 6.81 -6.01
CA TYR A 256 -18.92 5.56 -6.64
C TYR A 256 -20.11 4.61 -6.88
N ARG A 257 -20.99 4.43 -5.87
CA ARG A 257 -22.19 3.59 -6.01
C ARG A 257 -23.18 4.13 -7.03
N PHE A 258 -23.40 5.44 -7.06
CA PHE A 258 -24.24 6.10 -8.05
C PHE A 258 -23.67 5.88 -9.45
N PHE A 259 -22.37 6.09 -9.65
CA PHE A 259 -21.72 5.82 -10.92
C PHE A 259 -21.87 4.35 -11.36
N CYS A 260 -21.63 3.39 -10.46
CA CYS A 260 -21.84 1.97 -10.74
C CYS A 260 -23.30 1.64 -11.06
N ALA A 261 -24.27 2.28 -10.39
CA ALA A 261 -25.69 2.10 -10.65
C ALA A 261 -26.08 2.69 -12.01
N SER A 262 -25.65 3.91 -12.33
CA SER A 262 -25.87 4.55 -13.62
C SER A 262 -25.33 3.71 -14.78
N LEU A 263 -24.13 3.14 -14.63
CA LEU A 263 -23.55 2.21 -15.62
C LEU A 263 -24.36 0.92 -15.82
N ARG A 264 -25.09 0.45 -14.79
CA ARG A 264 -25.97 -0.72 -14.92
C ARG A 264 -27.24 -0.39 -15.69
N TYR A 265 -27.83 0.78 -15.44
CA TYR A 265 -29.10 1.19 -16.04
C TYR A 265 -28.94 1.73 -17.46
N PHE A 266 -27.84 2.43 -17.74
CA PHE A 266 -27.52 3.00 -19.04
C PHE A 266 -26.21 2.41 -19.55
N PRO A 267 -26.23 1.31 -20.33
CA PRO A 267 -25.06 0.79 -21.02
C PRO A 267 -24.73 1.70 -22.23
N LEU A 268 -24.49 2.99 -21.98
CA LEU A 268 -23.99 3.88 -23.01
C LEU A 268 -22.47 3.64 -23.15
N ILE A 269 -22.10 3.33 -24.40
CA ILE A 269 -20.78 2.96 -24.93
C ILE A 269 -20.49 1.45 -24.83
N PRO A 270 -20.39 0.74 -25.98
CA PRO A 270 -19.86 -0.62 -26.00
C PRO A 270 -18.33 -0.52 -25.91
N LEU A 271 -17.80 -0.13 -24.75
CA LEU A 271 -16.44 -0.56 -24.45
C LEU A 271 -16.51 -2.08 -24.41
N LYS A 272 -15.91 -2.75 -25.41
CA LYS A 272 -15.67 -4.19 -25.43
C LYS A 272 -14.82 -4.58 -24.20
N LEU A 273 -15.39 -4.53 -23.00
CA LEU A 273 -14.75 -4.80 -21.72
C LEU A 273 -15.20 -6.19 -21.28
N GLY A 274 -14.24 -7.12 -21.23
CA GLY A 274 -14.47 -8.54 -21.02
C GLY A 274 -14.97 -8.91 -19.63
N ARG A 275 -14.91 -10.21 -19.34
CA ARG A 275 -15.45 -10.92 -18.15
C ARG A 275 -15.16 -10.29 -16.77
N ASN A 276 -14.15 -9.42 -16.65
CA ASN A 276 -13.73 -8.77 -15.39
C ASN A 276 -14.52 -7.51 -15.00
N TRP A 277 -15.35 -6.97 -15.89
CA TRP A 277 -16.25 -5.83 -15.61
C TRP A 277 -17.22 -6.06 -14.44
N ARG A 278 -17.47 -7.33 -14.05
CA ARG A 278 -18.30 -7.68 -12.89
C ARG A 278 -17.82 -7.05 -11.57
N VAL A 279 -16.52 -6.74 -11.47
CA VAL A 279 -15.91 -6.11 -10.28
C VAL A 279 -16.27 -4.63 -10.16
N ALA A 280 -16.28 -3.89 -11.28
CA ALA A 280 -16.76 -2.51 -11.35
C ALA A 280 -18.29 -2.43 -11.19
N VAL A 281 -19.00 -3.43 -11.71
CA VAL A 281 -20.47 -3.45 -11.68
C VAL A 281 -21.01 -3.79 -10.29
N LYS A 282 -20.32 -4.58 -9.46
CA LYS A 282 -20.74 -4.85 -8.07
C LYS A 282 -19.90 -4.04 -7.08
N PRO A 283 -20.37 -2.85 -6.64
CA PRO A 283 -19.66 -2.11 -5.61
C PRO A 283 -19.53 -2.98 -4.36
N ALA A 284 -18.35 -2.96 -3.74
CA ALA A 284 -18.12 -3.66 -2.49
C ALA A 284 -19.12 -3.21 -1.42
N SER A 285 -19.33 -4.07 -0.41
CA SER A 285 -20.06 -3.66 0.79
C SER A 285 -19.40 -2.42 1.36
N ASP A 286 -18.11 -2.46 1.70
CA ASP A 286 -17.35 -1.36 2.32
C ASP A 286 -16.00 -1.11 1.63
N TRP A 287 -15.34 0.00 2.00
CA TRP A 287 -14.01 0.33 1.49
C TRP A 287 -12.96 -0.73 1.85
N SER A 288 -12.99 -1.24 3.08
CA SER A 288 -12.09 -2.33 3.52
C SER A 288 -12.23 -3.59 2.66
N PHE A 289 -13.45 -3.97 2.28
CA PHE A 289 -13.68 -5.10 1.39
C PHE A 289 -13.20 -4.82 -0.04
N SER A 290 -13.26 -3.57 -0.49
CA SER A 290 -12.66 -3.16 -1.76
C SER A 290 -11.14 -3.33 -1.73
N ASP A 291 -10.52 -2.92 -0.63
CA ASP A 291 -9.07 -3.02 -0.44
C ASP A 291 -8.61 -4.48 -0.38
N MET A 292 -9.33 -5.34 0.33
CA MET A 292 -9.07 -6.78 0.34
C MET A 292 -9.23 -7.43 -1.04
N ARG A 293 -10.18 -6.95 -1.85
CA ARG A 293 -10.34 -7.42 -3.23
C ARG A 293 -9.15 -7.00 -4.10
N VAL A 294 -8.59 -5.81 -3.88
CA VAL A 294 -7.35 -5.38 -4.55
C VAL A 294 -6.20 -6.28 -4.12
N LEU A 295 -6.03 -6.54 -2.82
CA LEU A 295 -4.98 -7.40 -2.29
C LEU A 295 -5.03 -8.80 -2.92
N THR A 296 -6.17 -9.47 -2.81
CA THR A 296 -6.40 -10.81 -3.38
C THR A 296 -6.33 -10.86 -4.90
N ALA A 297 -6.54 -9.73 -5.60
CA ALA A 297 -6.39 -9.68 -7.05
C ALA A 297 -4.93 -9.63 -7.52
N LEU A 298 -4.00 -9.26 -6.64
CA LEU A 298 -2.56 -9.26 -6.90
C LEU A 298 -1.88 -10.57 -6.49
N ASP A 299 -2.54 -11.42 -5.70
CA ASP A 299 -2.01 -12.72 -5.33
C ASP A 299 -1.94 -13.63 -6.58
N ASN A 300 -0.72 -13.95 -7.01
CA ASN A 300 -0.49 -14.89 -8.11
C ASN A 300 -0.79 -16.33 -7.66
N PRO A 301 -1.26 -17.21 -8.57
CA PRO A 301 -1.41 -18.62 -8.25
C PRO A 301 -0.05 -19.23 -7.86
N PRO A 302 -0.03 -20.20 -6.92
CA PRO A 302 1.19 -20.92 -6.56
C PRO A 302 1.80 -21.56 -7.82
N PRO A 303 3.14 -21.60 -7.97
CA PRO A 303 4.17 -21.31 -6.97
C PRO A 303 4.62 -19.84 -6.85
N LEU A 304 4.08 -18.93 -7.66
CA LEU A 304 4.52 -17.53 -7.81
C LEU A 304 3.93 -16.57 -6.76
N ASN A 305 3.46 -17.08 -5.63
CA ASN A 305 2.72 -16.31 -4.63
C ASN A 305 3.66 -15.45 -3.77
N LEU A 306 4.27 -14.45 -4.40
CA LEU A 306 4.94 -13.37 -3.69
C LEU A 306 3.84 -12.41 -3.23
N LYS A 307 3.32 -12.61 -2.02
CA LYS A 307 2.33 -11.71 -1.41
C LYS A 307 2.94 -10.34 -1.14
N VAL A 308 3.03 -9.51 -2.19
CA VAL A 308 3.88 -8.31 -2.26
C VAL A 308 3.62 -7.36 -1.08
N TYR A 309 2.37 -7.16 -0.68
CA TYR A 309 2.03 -6.27 0.43
C TYR A 309 2.33 -6.87 1.80
N GLU A 310 2.24 -8.20 1.97
CA GLU A 310 2.72 -8.84 3.20
C GLU A 310 4.23 -8.65 3.33
N LEU A 311 4.98 -8.80 2.25
CA LEU A 311 6.43 -8.58 2.27
C LEU A 311 6.82 -7.13 2.50
N ARG A 312 6.08 -6.17 1.92
CA ARG A 312 6.30 -4.74 2.22
C ARG A 312 5.97 -4.42 3.68
N ALA A 313 4.91 -5.01 4.23
CA ALA A 313 4.58 -4.86 5.64
C ALA A 313 5.68 -5.46 6.52
N LEU A 314 6.26 -6.60 6.13
CA LEU A 314 7.37 -7.24 6.81
C LEU A 314 8.69 -6.47 6.69
N ASP A 315 9.02 -5.89 5.54
CA ASP A 315 10.18 -5.00 5.37
C ASP A 315 10.06 -3.76 6.26
N TRP A 316 8.89 -3.14 6.27
CA TRP A 316 8.62 -2.05 7.20
C TRP A 316 8.73 -2.50 8.67
N ALA A 317 8.12 -3.64 9.02
CA ALA A 317 8.13 -4.16 10.39
C ALA A 317 9.53 -4.57 10.85
N ALA A 318 10.30 -5.23 9.99
CA ALA A 318 11.68 -5.62 10.25
C ALA A 318 12.51 -4.36 10.55
N ARG A 319 12.47 -3.34 9.69
CA ARG A 319 13.22 -2.09 9.91
C ARG A 319 12.78 -1.32 11.16
N MET A 320 11.48 -1.27 11.44
CA MET A 320 10.94 -0.52 12.57
C MET A 320 11.19 -1.23 13.91
N LEU A 321 11.12 -2.56 13.93
CA LEU A 321 11.14 -3.36 15.15
C LEU A 321 12.47 -4.08 15.38
N GLN A 322 13.45 -3.98 14.48
CA GLN A 322 14.77 -4.62 14.61
C GLN A 322 15.47 -4.33 15.94
N ARG A 323 15.24 -3.12 16.50
CA ARG A 323 15.84 -2.70 17.78
C ARG A 323 15.07 -3.15 19.01
N SER A 324 13.87 -3.71 18.83
CA SER A 324 13.04 -4.20 19.93
C SER A 324 13.36 -5.66 20.19
N SER A 325 14.14 -5.94 21.22
CA SER A 325 14.53 -7.31 21.62
C SER A 325 13.34 -8.25 21.85
N SER A 326 12.18 -7.71 22.22
CA SER A 326 10.93 -8.47 22.41
C SER A 326 10.27 -8.93 21.10
N MET A 327 10.52 -8.26 19.98
CA MET A 327 9.83 -8.54 18.70
C MET A 327 10.63 -9.46 17.76
N VAL A 328 11.93 -9.57 17.99
CA VAL A 328 12.84 -10.49 17.27
C VAL A 328 12.33 -11.95 17.25
N PRO A 329 11.87 -12.57 18.36
CA PRO A 329 11.36 -13.95 18.30
C PRO A 329 10.12 -14.09 17.39
N HIS A 330 9.21 -13.12 17.41
CA HIS A 330 8.04 -13.13 16.53
C HIS A 330 8.40 -12.98 15.06
N LEU A 331 9.39 -12.13 14.74
CA LEU A 331 9.90 -12.01 13.37
C LEU A 331 10.53 -13.32 12.88
N LYS A 332 11.27 -14.03 13.74
CA LYS A 332 11.86 -15.35 13.40
C LYS A 332 10.81 -16.38 13.04
N ASP A 333 9.76 -16.50 13.85
CA ASP A 333 8.65 -17.43 13.59
C ASP A 333 7.95 -17.09 12.26
N LEU A 334 7.75 -15.78 12.00
CA LEU A 334 7.16 -15.31 10.75
C LEU A 334 8.03 -15.68 9.55
N PHE A 335 9.33 -15.35 9.55
CA PHE A 335 10.24 -15.69 8.45
C PHE A 335 10.35 -17.19 8.21
N THR A 336 10.25 -18.01 9.25
CA THR A 336 10.23 -19.47 9.14
C THR A 336 8.91 -19.99 8.56
N SER A 337 7.79 -19.30 8.83
CA SER A 337 6.47 -19.65 8.30
C SER A 337 6.25 -19.21 6.84
N LEU A 338 7.06 -18.27 6.33
CA LEU A 338 6.99 -17.81 4.95
C LEU A 338 7.52 -18.90 4.00
N SER A 339 6.74 -19.23 2.97
CA SER A 339 7.14 -20.16 1.90
C SER A 339 8.15 -19.55 0.90
N LEU A 340 8.94 -18.58 1.33
CA LEU A 340 9.94 -17.89 0.50
C LEU A 340 11.32 -18.49 0.69
N HIS A 341 12.11 -18.49 -0.39
CA HIS A 341 13.49 -18.92 -0.30
C HIS A 341 14.30 -17.94 0.57
N PRO A 342 15.20 -18.39 1.47
CA PRO A 342 15.95 -17.51 2.37
C PRO A 342 16.73 -16.40 1.65
N SER A 343 17.28 -16.69 0.47
CA SER A 343 17.96 -15.68 -0.37
C SER A 343 17.02 -14.56 -0.83
N VAL A 344 15.73 -14.85 -1.07
CA VAL A 344 14.72 -13.83 -1.45
C VAL A 344 14.36 -12.95 -0.25
N VAL A 345 14.32 -13.52 0.96
CA VAL A 345 14.11 -12.78 2.21
C VAL A 345 15.30 -11.84 2.48
N LEU A 346 16.52 -12.35 2.41
CA LEU A 346 17.74 -11.56 2.63
C LEU A 346 17.91 -10.46 1.58
N ALA A 347 17.64 -10.77 0.31
CA ALA A 347 17.65 -9.81 -0.78
C ALA A 347 16.55 -8.74 -0.65
N GLY A 348 15.30 -9.16 -0.43
CA GLY A 348 14.13 -8.31 -0.57
C GLY A 348 13.75 -7.51 0.68
N ILE A 349 14.06 -8.04 1.88
CA ILE A 349 13.60 -7.49 3.17
C ILE A 349 14.79 -6.97 3.98
N LEU A 350 15.87 -7.75 4.07
CA LEU A 350 17.03 -7.41 4.91
C LEU A 350 18.15 -6.66 4.15
N ASN A 351 17.94 -6.37 2.86
CA ASN A 351 18.84 -5.61 2.00
C ASN A 351 20.25 -6.21 1.80
N TYR A 352 20.39 -7.54 1.89
CA TYR A 352 21.63 -8.28 1.63
C TYR A 352 21.68 -8.83 0.20
N TRP A 353 21.33 -7.99 -0.78
CA TRP A 353 21.30 -8.40 -2.19
C TRP A 353 22.66 -8.92 -2.68
N THR A 354 23.72 -8.16 -2.40
CA THR A 354 25.06 -8.45 -2.92
C THR A 354 25.50 -9.84 -2.49
N LEU A 355 25.20 -10.24 -1.25
CA LEU A 355 25.44 -11.60 -0.78
C LEU A 355 24.46 -12.62 -1.39
N ALA A 356 23.17 -12.32 -1.48
CA ALA A 356 22.15 -13.24 -1.98
C ALA A 356 22.35 -13.65 -3.45
N MET A 357 23.05 -12.81 -4.21
CA MET A 357 23.44 -13.08 -5.59
C MET A 357 24.55 -14.14 -5.70
N TRP A 358 25.46 -14.21 -4.73
CA TRP A 358 26.68 -15.01 -4.81
C TRP A 358 26.74 -16.19 -3.85
N GLU A 359 26.00 -16.12 -2.72
CA GLU A 359 26.03 -17.10 -1.64
C GLU A 359 24.64 -17.72 -1.41
N GLU A 360 24.62 -19.03 -1.12
CA GLU A 360 23.41 -19.74 -0.74
C GLU A 360 23.11 -19.45 0.74
N PHE A 361 21.86 -19.14 1.04
CA PHE A 361 21.43 -18.81 2.39
C PHE A 361 20.47 -19.86 2.94
N THR A 362 20.62 -20.18 4.22
CA THR A 362 19.71 -21.06 4.95
C THR A 362 18.81 -20.27 5.89
N PRO A 363 17.71 -20.87 6.39
CA PRO A 363 16.87 -20.23 7.41
C PRO A 363 17.64 -19.81 8.67
N GLU A 364 18.73 -20.52 9.02
CA GLU A 364 19.61 -20.18 10.13
C GLU A 364 20.38 -18.89 9.89
N ASP A 365 20.74 -18.57 8.65
CA ASP A 365 21.39 -17.30 8.31
C ASP A 365 20.43 -16.12 8.56
N VAL A 366 19.17 -16.25 8.18
CA VAL A 366 18.12 -15.26 8.47
C VAL A 366 17.94 -15.11 9.98
N ARG A 367 17.96 -16.21 10.73
CA ARG A 367 17.86 -16.18 12.20
C ARG A 367 19.04 -15.46 12.85
N LYS A 368 20.26 -15.70 12.37
CA LYS A 368 21.48 -15.06 12.89
C LYS A 368 21.50 -13.56 12.61
N GLU A 369 21.07 -13.15 11.41
CA GLU A 369 20.97 -11.73 11.05
C GLU A 369 20.03 -10.94 12.00
N LEU A 370 18.90 -11.56 12.38
CA LEU A 370 17.92 -10.97 13.30
C LEU A 370 18.38 -10.98 14.76
N GLU A 371 19.36 -11.83 15.12
CA GLU A 371 19.95 -11.91 16.46
C GLU A 371 21.03 -10.86 16.65
N ASP A 372 22.00 -10.86 15.75
CA ASP A 372 23.13 -9.94 15.75
C ASP A 372 23.52 -9.59 14.32
N THR A 373 23.04 -8.43 13.88
CA THR A 373 23.32 -7.90 12.55
C THR A 373 24.81 -7.61 12.36
N THR A 374 25.53 -7.21 13.43
CA THR A 374 26.96 -6.88 13.34
C THR A 374 27.82 -8.13 13.20
N GLU A 375 27.58 -9.15 14.02
CA GLU A 375 28.28 -10.43 13.93
C GLU A 375 28.02 -11.11 12.58
N PHE A 376 26.76 -11.07 12.11
CA PHE A 376 26.40 -11.62 10.80
C PHE A 376 27.15 -10.94 9.65
N GLN A 377 27.25 -9.60 9.66
CA GLN A 377 28.00 -8.88 8.64
C GLN A 377 29.49 -9.18 8.68
N GLU A 378 30.09 -9.23 9.87
CA GLU A 378 31.51 -9.53 10.03
C GLU A 378 31.86 -10.93 9.54
N THR A 379 31.05 -11.94 9.92
CA THR A 379 31.27 -13.33 9.48
C THR A 379 31.16 -13.49 7.97
N LYS A 380 30.16 -12.87 7.32
CA LYS A 380 29.99 -12.94 5.86
C LYS A 380 31.05 -12.15 5.10
N ARG A 381 31.69 -11.15 5.72
CA ARG A 381 32.77 -10.35 5.10
C ARG A 381 34.15 -11.03 5.15
N GLN A 382 34.32 -12.10 5.93
CA GLN A 382 35.61 -12.77 6.07
C GLN A 382 36.07 -13.46 4.78
N GLY A 383 37.38 -13.41 4.52
CA GLY A 383 38.04 -14.05 3.38
C GLY A 383 37.44 -13.63 2.02
N LEU A 384 37.08 -14.62 1.19
CA LEU A 384 36.49 -14.41 -0.14
C LEU A 384 35.10 -13.75 -0.11
N GLY A 385 34.42 -13.74 1.05
CA GLY A 385 33.12 -13.09 1.21
C GLY A 385 33.18 -11.57 1.06
N TRP A 386 34.35 -10.96 1.27
CA TRP A 386 34.55 -9.53 1.07
C TRP A 386 34.18 -9.07 -0.36
N TYR A 387 34.65 -9.77 -1.40
CA TYR A 387 34.31 -9.45 -2.79
C TYR A 387 32.81 -9.58 -3.09
N MET A 388 32.14 -10.52 -2.42
CA MET A 388 30.68 -10.67 -2.53
C MET A 388 29.96 -9.46 -1.92
N THR A 389 30.39 -8.99 -0.73
CA THR A 389 29.79 -7.84 -0.05
C THR A 389 29.97 -6.51 -0.79
N VAL A 390 31.14 -6.31 -1.42
CA VAL A 390 31.52 -5.07 -2.11
C VAL A 390 31.04 -5.04 -3.57
N SER A 391 30.50 -6.15 -4.07
CA SER A 391 29.94 -6.24 -5.42
C SER A 391 28.80 -5.24 -5.65
N ARG A 392 28.55 -4.91 -6.91
CA ARG A 392 27.51 -3.96 -7.30
C ARG A 392 26.13 -4.41 -6.81
N ALA A 393 25.46 -3.52 -6.07
CA ALA A 393 24.05 -3.63 -5.75
C ALA A 393 23.18 -3.09 -6.92
N PRO A 394 21.94 -3.59 -7.09
CA PRO A 394 21.06 -3.12 -8.13
C PRO A 394 20.77 -1.64 -7.95
N SER A 395 20.71 -0.89 -9.04
CA SER A 395 20.40 0.55 -9.05
C SER A 395 18.90 0.82 -8.85
N ILE A 396 18.31 0.17 -7.84
CA ILE A 396 16.92 0.27 -7.47
C ILE A 396 16.84 1.14 -6.21
N PRO A 397 15.86 2.07 -6.10
CA PRO A 397 15.64 2.80 -4.86
C PRO A 397 15.35 1.84 -3.70
N ASP A 398 16.12 1.93 -2.62
CA ASP A 398 15.85 1.18 -1.40
C ASP A 398 14.60 1.73 -0.68
N PRO A 399 13.65 0.88 -0.25
CA PRO A 399 13.62 -0.60 -0.34
C PRO A 399 13.32 -1.15 -1.76
N ILE A 400 13.99 -2.24 -2.16
CA ILE A 400 13.78 -2.93 -3.46
C ILE A 400 12.29 -3.24 -3.72
N LEU A 401 11.55 -3.61 -2.67
CA LEU A 401 10.13 -3.90 -2.73
C LEU A 401 9.28 -2.70 -3.19
N HIS A 402 9.77 -1.47 -3.17
CA HIS A 402 9.05 -0.27 -3.62
C HIS A 402 9.15 -0.02 -5.13
N SER A 403 10.06 -0.70 -5.82
CA SER A 403 10.25 -0.55 -7.26
C SER A 403 9.54 -1.63 -8.06
N LYS A 404 9.02 -1.26 -9.24
CA LYS A 404 8.46 -2.20 -10.22
C LYS A 404 9.49 -3.26 -10.63
N ALA A 405 10.70 -2.82 -10.94
CA ALA A 405 11.78 -3.71 -11.36
C ALA A 405 12.20 -4.65 -10.22
N GLY A 406 12.24 -4.14 -8.98
CA GLY A 406 12.58 -4.94 -7.79
C GLY A 406 11.58 -6.06 -7.50
N ILE A 407 10.28 -5.77 -7.54
CA ILE A 407 9.24 -6.80 -7.34
C ILE A 407 9.26 -7.84 -8.47
N GLN A 408 9.38 -7.39 -9.73
CA GLN A 408 9.48 -8.31 -10.87
C GLN A 408 10.70 -9.22 -10.72
N MET A 409 11.83 -8.68 -10.31
CA MET A 409 13.05 -9.45 -10.05
C MET A 409 12.87 -10.49 -8.94
N LEU A 410 12.33 -10.10 -7.79
CA LEU A 410 12.08 -11.04 -6.68
C LEU A 410 11.10 -12.15 -7.07
N LEU A 411 10.09 -11.85 -7.91
CA LEU A 411 9.18 -12.85 -8.48
C LEU A 411 9.92 -13.89 -9.33
N PHE A 412 10.81 -13.44 -10.23
CA PHE A 412 11.62 -14.35 -11.04
C PHE A 412 12.56 -15.18 -10.18
N TYR A 413 13.17 -14.58 -9.15
CA TYR A 413 14.12 -15.29 -8.29
C TYR A 413 13.42 -16.36 -7.45
N GLN A 414 12.27 -16.03 -6.84
CA GLN A 414 11.45 -17.01 -6.12
C GLN A 414 11.04 -18.17 -7.03
N TYR A 415 10.71 -17.88 -8.30
CA TYR A 415 10.39 -18.91 -9.27
C TYR A 415 11.60 -19.79 -9.62
N TRP A 416 12.76 -19.19 -9.86
CA TRP A 416 13.99 -19.93 -10.18
C TRP A 416 14.45 -20.81 -9.03
N PHE A 417 14.44 -20.31 -7.79
CA PHE A 417 14.77 -21.12 -6.61
C PHE A 417 13.81 -22.31 -6.45
N ASN A 418 12.51 -22.11 -6.68
CA ASN A 418 11.53 -23.20 -6.61
C ASN A 418 11.73 -24.27 -7.71
N LEU A 419 12.06 -23.85 -8.95
CA LEU A 419 12.43 -24.80 -10.02
C LEU A 419 13.65 -25.65 -9.64
N VAL A 420 14.61 -25.04 -8.93
CA VAL A 420 15.85 -25.69 -8.49
C VAL A 420 15.63 -26.52 -7.21
N ASP A 421 14.53 -26.35 -6.49
CA ASP A 421 14.15 -27.25 -5.39
C ASP A 421 13.36 -28.47 -5.89
N THR A 422 12.66 -28.34 -7.01
CA THR A 422 11.86 -29.41 -7.66
C THR A 422 12.54 -29.97 -8.91
N VAL A 423 13.86 -30.21 -8.81
CA VAL A 423 14.76 -30.44 -9.94
C VAL A 423 14.30 -31.59 -10.86
N THR A 424 14.02 -31.24 -12.12
CA THR A 424 13.82 -32.16 -13.25
C THR A 424 14.52 -31.62 -14.50
N VAL A 425 14.80 -32.46 -15.51
CA VAL A 425 15.40 -31.97 -16.78
C VAL A 425 14.53 -30.88 -17.42
N GLN A 426 13.20 -31.00 -17.33
CA GLN A 426 12.27 -29.97 -17.81
C GLN A 426 12.40 -28.65 -17.04
N SER A 427 12.60 -28.70 -15.71
CA SER A 427 12.79 -27.50 -14.89
C SER A 427 14.02 -26.67 -15.31
N VAL A 428 15.09 -27.30 -15.81
CA VAL A 428 16.29 -26.60 -16.30
C VAL A 428 15.99 -25.86 -17.60
N ARG A 429 15.15 -26.43 -18.47
CA ARG A 429 14.69 -25.76 -19.70
C ARG A 429 13.75 -24.61 -19.38
N ASP A 430 12.78 -24.83 -18.50
CA ASP A 430 11.86 -23.80 -18.03
C ASP A 430 12.61 -22.64 -17.35
N LEU A 431 13.69 -22.94 -16.61
CA LEU A 431 14.60 -21.96 -16.04
C LEU A 431 15.29 -21.14 -17.14
N ASN A 432 15.85 -21.80 -18.15
CA ASN A 432 16.55 -21.12 -19.25
C ASN A 432 15.62 -20.20 -20.07
N ASP A 433 14.40 -20.66 -20.33
CA ASP A 433 13.36 -19.87 -21.00
C ASP A 433 12.95 -18.66 -20.15
N SER A 434 12.81 -18.86 -18.83
CA SER A 434 12.49 -17.79 -17.87
C SER A 434 13.60 -16.74 -17.77
N ILE A 435 14.87 -17.15 -17.76
CA ILE A 435 16.04 -16.25 -17.80
C ILE A 435 16.07 -15.46 -19.11
N SER A 436 15.73 -16.09 -20.24
CA SER A 436 15.64 -15.41 -21.54
C SER A 436 14.53 -14.36 -21.53
N ARG A 437 13.36 -14.69 -20.97
CA ARG A 437 12.25 -13.74 -20.79
C ARG A 437 12.61 -12.57 -19.87
N PHE A 438 13.37 -12.83 -18.80
CA PHE A 438 13.89 -11.79 -17.91
C PHE A 438 14.73 -10.75 -18.68
N ARG A 439 15.57 -11.23 -19.62
CA ARG A 439 16.38 -10.38 -20.50
C ARG A 439 15.53 -9.60 -21.51
N GLU A 440 14.55 -10.24 -22.13
CA GLU A 440 13.63 -9.60 -23.10
C GLU A 440 12.83 -8.47 -22.48
N LEU A 441 12.45 -8.59 -21.20
CA LEU A 441 11.78 -7.53 -20.45
C LEU A 441 12.68 -6.33 -20.13
N GLY A 442 13.98 -6.38 -20.46
CA GLY A 442 14.94 -5.31 -20.20
C GLY A 442 15.29 -5.15 -18.72
N LEU A 443 14.95 -6.12 -17.87
CA LEU A 443 15.19 -6.07 -16.42
C LEU A 443 16.68 -5.94 -16.05
N PRO A 444 17.64 -6.63 -16.71
CA PRO A 444 19.07 -6.45 -16.40
C PRO A 444 19.54 -5.00 -16.52
N LYS A 445 19.05 -4.28 -17.54
CA LYS A 445 19.34 -2.85 -17.72
C LYS A 445 18.62 -2.00 -16.67
N ALA A 446 17.38 -2.35 -16.31
CA ALA A 446 16.60 -1.62 -15.32
C ALA A 446 17.20 -1.73 -13.90
N ILE A 447 17.81 -2.86 -13.56
CA ILE A 447 18.48 -3.09 -12.27
C ILE A 447 19.97 -2.73 -12.30
N ASN A 448 20.53 -2.41 -13.47
CA ASN A 448 21.95 -2.09 -13.69
C ASN A 448 22.93 -3.19 -13.21
N LEU A 449 22.55 -4.45 -13.40
CA LEU A 449 23.43 -5.60 -13.11
C LEU A 449 23.83 -6.28 -14.42
N ARG A 450 25.11 -6.66 -14.51
CA ARG A 450 25.65 -7.40 -15.67
C ARG A 450 25.52 -8.91 -15.44
N PHE A 451 25.74 -9.35 -14.21
CA PHE A 451 25.40 -10.66 -13.67
C PHE A 451 24.03 -10.59 -12.98
N PHE A 452 23.04 -11.29 -13.52
CA PHE A 452 21.65 -11.23 -13.04
C PHE A 452 21.04 -12.60 -12.71
N VAL A 453 21.78 -13.70 -12.92
CA VAL A 453 21.40 -15.05 -12.48
C VAL A 453 22.14 -15.37 -11.18
N PRO A 454 21.45 -15.61 -10.06
CA PRO A 454 22.08 -15.98 -8.80
C PRO A 454 22.98 -17.19 -8.94
N PHE A 455 24.22 -17.08 -8.46
CA PHE A 455 25.21 -18.15 -8.52
C PHE A 455 24.79 -19.44 -7.79
N PRO A 456 24.08 -19.40 -6.65
CA PRO A 456 23.60 -20.61 -5.96
C PRO A 456 22.76 -21.54 -6.85
N ILE A 457 21.98 -20.98 -7.79
CA ILE A 457 21.19 -21.75 -8.74
C ILE A 457 22.10 -22.59 -9.65
N ALA A 458 23.14 -21.97 -10.20
CA ALA A 458 24.08 -22.65 -11.06
C ALA A 458 24.95 -23.65 -10.29
N SER A 459 25.39 -23.28 -9.08
CA SER A 459 26.13 -24.16 -8.16
C SER A 459 25.39 -25.48 -7.94
N LYS A 460 24.13 -25.41 -7.50
CA LYS A 460 23.27 -26.58 -7.20
C LYS A 460 23.00 -27.45 -8.43
N LEU A 461 22.85 -26.86 -9.60
CA LEU A 461 22.63 -27.60 -10.85
C LEU A 461 23.92 -28.26 -11.37
N TRP A 462 25.06 -27.57 -11.32
CA TRP A 462 26.36 -28.10 -11.76
C TRP A 462 26.91 -29.20 -10.84
N SER A 463 26.46 -29.24 -9.59
CA SER A 463 26.78 -30.29 -8.62
C SER A 463 25.62 -31.27 -8.39
N HIS A 464 24.62 -31.33 -9.26
CA HIS A 464 23.48 -32.24 -9.07
C HIS A 464 23.90 -33.71 -9.22
N VAL A 465 23.23 -34.65 -8.52
CA VAL A 465 23.58 -36.09 -8.54
C VAL A 465 23.33 -36.72 -9.93
N ASP A 466 22.23 -36.36 -10.58
CA ASP A 466 21.86 -36.83 -11.93
C ASP A 466 22.72 -36.18 -13.03
N ALA A 467 23.34 -37.02 -13.86
CA ALA A 467 24.18 -36.60 -14.98
C ALA A 467 23.39 -35.81 -16.05
N SER A 468 22.14 -36.16 -16.29
CA SER A 468 21.29 -35.54 -17.33
C SER A 468 21.00 -34.08 -16.99
N ILE A 469 20.72 -33.82 -15.71
CA ILE A 469 20.50 -32.46 -15.18
C ILE A 469 21.80 -31.64 -15.25
N ARG A 470 22.94 -32.24 -14.87
CA ARG A 470 24.23 -31.55 -14.98
C ARG A 470 24.52 -31.17 -16.42
N GLU A 471 24.32 -32.06 -17.38
CA GLU A 471 24.58 -31.80 -18.80
C GLU A 471 23.71 -30.67 -19.35
N GLU A 472 22.39 -30.70 -19.10
CA GLU A 472 21.48 -29.62 -19.53
C GLU A 472 21.83 -28.28 -18.86
N SER A 473 22.30 -28.29 -17.60
CA SER A 473 22.70 -27.07 -16.87
C SER A 473 23.96 -26.39 -17.40
N LEU A 474 24.73 -27.03 -18.29
CA LEU A 474 25.84 -26.36 -19.00
C LEU A 474 25.35 -25.20 -19.86
N SER A 475 24.07 -25.19 -20.27
CA SER A 475 23.44 -24.06 -20.96
C SER A 475 23.53 -22.75 -20.17
N LEU A 476 23.58 -22.82 -18.82
CA LEU A 476 23.71 -21.63 -17.97
C LEU A 476 25.04 -20.90 -18.13
N ILE A 477 26.10 -21.58 -18.60
CA ILE A 477 27.42 -20.97 -18.84
C ILE A 477 27.30 -19.76 -19.78
N GLU A 478 26.42 -19.82 -20.78
CA GLU A 478 26.24 -18.73 -21.74
C GLU A 478 25.69 -17.46 -21.06
N HIS A 479 24.86 -17.58 -20.01
CA HIS A 479 24.37 -16.41 -19.25
C HIS A 479 25.48 -15.76 -18.42
N TYR A 480 26.38 -16.56 -17.84
CA TYR A 480 27.55 -16.02 -17.13
C TYR A 480 28.58 -15.42 -18.09
N ARG A 481 28.78 -16.02 -19.26
CA ARG A 481 29.63 -15.44 -20.32
C ARG A 481 29.07 -14.12 -20.83
N TYR A 482 27.76 -14.00 -20.96
CA TYR A 482 27.09 -12.74 -21.28
C TYR A 482 27.38 -11.65 -20.23
N GLY A 483 27.26 -11.99 -18.94
CA GLY A 483 27.58 -11.06 -17.85
C GLY A 483 29.04 -10.61 -17.87
N TRP A 484 29.95 -11.56 -18.10
CA TRP A 484 31.39 -11.29 -18.23
C TRP A 484 31.72 -10.35 -19.39
N ASN A 485 31.17 -10.63 -20.58
CA ASN A 485 31.33 -9.79 -21.77
C ASN A 485 30.73 -8.39 -21.62
N GLY A 486 29.84 -8.20 -20.63
CA GLY A 486 29.32 -6.89 -20.25
C GLY A 486 30.38 -5.94 -19.66
N HIS A 487 31.58 -6.45 -19.32
CA HIS A 487 32.72 -5.67 -18.84
C HIS A 487 33.84 -5.58 -19.91
N PRO A 488 33.82 -4.58 -20.81
CA PRO A 488 34.81 -4.46 -21.87
C PRO A 488 36.17 -3.90 -21.41
N GLY A 489 36.25 -3.31 -20.21
CA GLY A 489 37.39 -2.53 -19.73
C GLY A 489 38.12 -3.10 -18.50
N PRO A 490 39.06 -2.32 -17.93
CA PRO A 490 39.73 -2.65 -16.66
C PRO A 490 38.74 -2.73 -15.50
N GLU A 491 39.21 -3.17 -14.34
CA GLU A 491 38.40 -3.33 -13.13
C GLU A 491 37.67 -2.04 -12.71
N GLU A 492 36.34 -2.12 -12.53
CA GLU A 492 35.52 -1.03 -12.02
C GLU A 492 35.32 -1.16 -10.49
N LYS A 493 35.01 -0.07 -9.78
CA LYS A 493 34.65 -0.18 -8.35
C LYS A 493 33.35 -1.00 -8.20
N GLY A 494 33.40 -2.04 -7.36
CA GLY A 494 32.29 -2.98 -7.17
C GLY A 494 32.10 -3.95 -8.35
N ASP A 495 33.18 -4.27 -9.07
CA ASP A 495 33.16 -5.20 -10.19
C ASP A 495 32.56 -6.56 -9.81
N GLU A 496 31.46 -6.93 -10.48
CA GLU A 496 30.76 -8.19 -10.27
C GLU A 496 31.62 -9.41 -10.65
N ARG A 497 32.63 -9.23 -11.52
CA ARG A 497 33.54 -10.32 -11.95
C ARG A 497 34.32 -10.92 -10.78
N LEU A 498 34.75 -10.11 -9.81
CA LEU A 498 35.52 -10.59 -8.66
C LEU A 498 34.65 -11.39 -7.70
N ALA A 499 33.42 -10.95 -7.50
CA ALA A 499 32.45 -11.68 -6.71
C ALA A 499 32.06 -13.01 -7.37
N PHE A 500 31.93 -13.03 -8.69
CA PHE A 500 31.76 -14.25 -9.46
C PHE A 500 32.97 -15.20 -9.30
N ILE A 501 34.21 -14.71 -9.41
CA ILE A 501 35.42 -15.52 -9.17
C ILE A 501 35.40 -16.11 -7.75
N ALA A 502 35.12 -15.28 -6.74
CA ALA A 502 35.04 -15.72 -5.35
C ALA A 502 33.98 -16.82 -5.14
N ALA A 503 32.79 -16.66 -5.74
CA ALA A 503 31.71 -17.65 -5.68
C ALA A 503 32.10 -18.95 -6.39
N LEU A 504 32.73 -18.83 -7.57
CA LEU A 504 33.22 -19.96 -8.34
C LEU A 504 34.32 -20.74 -7.60
N ILE A 505 35.27 -20.06 -6.94
CA ILE A 505 36.28 -20.71 -6.09
C ILE A 505 35.61 -21.53 -4.98
N LYS A 506 34.66 -20.93 -4.25
CA LYS A 506 33.92 -21.62 -3.18
C LYS A 506 33.25 -22.90 -3.72
N HIS A 507 32.58 -22.82 -4.87
CA HIS A 507 31.95 -23.95 -5.55
C HIS A 507 32.95 -25.03 -6.00
N LEU A 508 34.06 -24.64 -6.63
CA LEU A 508 35.05 -25.60 -7.12
C LEU A 508 35.78 -26.34 -5.99
N LYS A 509 35.93 -25.70 -4.83
CA LYS A 509 36.55 -26.31 -3.63
C LYS A 509 35.57 -27.13 -2.78
N GLN A 510 34.27 -26.98 -2.99
CA GLN A 510 33.24 -27.65 -2.20
C GLN A 510 33.22 -29.16 -2.49
N ASP A 511 33.19 -29.97 -1.43
CA ASP A 511 33.00 -31.41 -1.54
C ASP A 511 31.50 -31.74 -1.55
N TYR A 512 31.02 -32.34 -2.64
CA TYR A 512 29.62 -32.71 -2.82
C TYR A 512 29.34 -34.17 -2.49
N GLY A 513 30.06 -34.74 -1.52
CA GLY A 513 29.81 -36.12 -1.07
C GLY A 513 30.23 -37.17 -2.10
N GLY A 514 31.36 -36.94 -2.79
CA GLY A 514 32.00 -37.94 -3.66
C GLY A 514 31.87 -37.73 -5.18
N HIS A 515 31.18 -36.68 -5.65
CA HIS A 515 31.19 -36.28 -7.07
C HIS A 515 31.70 -34.85 -7.27
N ARG A 516 32.48 -34.63 -8.33
CA ARG A 516 32.98 -33.30 -8.70
C ARG A 516 31.96 -32.55 -9.56
N SER A 517 32.00 -31.22 -9.51
CA SER A 517 31.20 -30.37 -10.39
C SER A 517 31.41 -30.73 -11.86
N ILE A 518 30.35 -30.63 -12.67
CA ILE A 518 30.44 -30.86 -14.13
C ILE A 518 31.43 -29.93 -14.83
N LEU A 519 31.79 -28.81 -14.20
CA LEU A 519 32.81 -27.89 -14.71
C LEU A 519 34.20 -28.54 -14.83
N PHE A 520 34.52 -29.54 -14.01
CA PHE A 520 35.79 -30.29 -14.08
C PHE A 520 35.74 -31.52 -14.99
N THR A 521 34.54 -32.02 -15.30
CA THR A 521 34.38 -33.29 -16.02
C THR A 521 34.00 -33.10 -17.48
N SER A 522 33.35 -31.99 -17.83
CA SER A 522 32.88 -31.70 -19.18
C SER A 522 33.82 -30.76 -19.94
N LEU A 523 33.98 -30.98 -21.25
CA LEU A 523 34.77 -30.11 -22.11
C LEU A 523 34.27 -28.65 -22.13
N PRO A 524 32.96 -28.36 -22.20
CA PRO A 524 32.45 -26.98 -22.11
C PRO A 524 32.80 -26.29 -20.78
N GLY A 525 32.71 -27.03 -19.67
CA GLY A 525 33.07 -26.53 -18.33
C GLY A 525 34.55 -26.20 -18.19
N ILE A 526 35.43 -27.08 -18.65
CA ILE A 526 36.89 -26.85 -18.63
C ILE A 526 37.26 -25.64 -19.49
N ASN A 527 36.68 -25.54 -20.69
CA ASN A 527 36.89 -24.40 -21.58
C ASN A 527 36.40 -23.09 -20.95
N PHE A 528 35.29 -23.13 -20.21
CA PHE A 528 34.78 -21.98 -19.48
C PHE A 528 35.78 -21.51 -18.40
N ILE A 529 36.30 -22.42 -17.57
CA ILE A 529 37.32 -22.09 -16.55
C ILE A 529 38.57 -21.50 -17.21
N ARG A 530 39.05 -22.09 -18.30
CA ARG A 530 40.21 -21.56 -19.05
C ARG A 530 39.94 -20.18 -19.62
N SER A 531 38.73 -19.92 -20.11
CA SER A 531 38.36 -18.60 -20.64
C SER A 531 38.36 -17.52 -19.55
N ILE A 532 37.88 -17.86 -18.34
CA ILE A 532 37.93 -16.96 -17.18
C ILE A 532 39.38 -16.68 -16.80
N ASN A 533 40.24 -17.71 -16.76
CA ASN A 533 41.66 -17.54 -16.43
C ASN A 533 42.38 -16.60 -17.41
N HIS A 534 42.12 -16.74 -18.71
CA HIS A 534 42.65 -15.81 -19.72
C HIS A 534 42.10 -14.39 -19.51
N ALA A 535 40.82 -14.26 -19.19
CA ALA A 535 40.19 -12.97 -18.98
C ALA A 535 40.68 -12.25 -17.71
N ILE A 536 41.01 -12.98 -16.64
CA ILE A 536 41.63 -12.41 -15.43
C ILE A 536 42.93 -11.69 -15.81
N ILE A 537 43.78 -12.34 -16.62
CA ILE A 537 45.05 -11.77 -17.08
C ILE A 537 44.79 -10.61 -18.05
N GLN A 538 43.89 -10.80 -19.02
CA GLN A 538 43.59 -9.80 -20.05
C GLN A 538 43.07 -8.48 -19.48
N HIS A 539 42.23 -8.55 -18.44
CA HIS A 539 41.61 -7.38 -17.82
C HIS A 539 42.35 -6.89 -16.57
N GLN A 540 43.55 -7.42 -16.29
CA GLN A 540 44.38 -7.06 -15.13
C GLN A 540 43.65 -7.23 -13.78
N LEU A 541 42.73 -8.20 -13.67
CA LEU A 541 42.00 -8.48 -12.43
C LEU A 541 42.89 -9.14 -11.35
N ASN A 542 44.10 -9.52 -11.71
CA ASN A 542 45.15 -9.98 -10.82
C ASN A 542 45.93 -8.81 -10.19
N GLU A 543 45.83 -7.61 -10.75
CA GLU A 543 46.52 -6.41 -10.25
C GLU A 543 45.65 -5.67 -9.23
N ARG A 544 46.28 -4.98 -8.28
CA ARG A 544 45.56 -4.21 -7.25
C ARG A 544 45.11 -2.86 -7.83
N PRO A 545 43.82 -2.50 -7.74
CA PRO A 545 43.35 -1.17 -8.10
C PRO A 545 43.53 -0.17 -6.94
N ASP A 546 43.57 1.12 -7.27
CA ASP A 546 43.78 2.22 -6.30
C ASP A 546 42.72 2.30 -5.18
N TRP A 547 41.53 1.72 -5.39
CA TRP A 547 40.43 1.75 -4.43
C TRP A 547 40.44 0.58 -3.44
N GLU A 548 41.27 -0.44 -3.65
CA GLU A 548 41.43 -1.58 -2.73
C GLU A 548 42.57 -1.28 -1.75
N SER A 549 42.24 -0.85 -0.53
CA SER A 549 43.22 -0.37 0.45
C SER A 549 44.09 -1.47 1.06
N ASP A 550 43.57 -2.69 1.14
CA ASP A 550 44.25 -3.84 1.72
C ASP A 550 44.20 -5.00 0.73
N GLY A 551 45.31 -5.31 0.08
CA GLY A 551 45.30 -6.40 -0.88
C GLY A 551 45.72 -7.76 -0.34
N ILE A 552 45.69 -7.95 0.97
CA ILE A 552 45.59 -9.30 1.55
C ILE A 552 44.44 -10.06 0.89
N TYR A 553 43.31 -9.39 0.60
CA TYR A 553 42.17 -10.00 -0.10
C TYR A 553 42.50 -10.38 -1.54
N ARG A 554 43.23 -9.54 -2.28
CA ARG A 554 43.61 -9.81 -3.68
C ARG A 554 44.57 -10.98 -3.80
N ASP A 555 45.59 -10.99 -2.96
CA ASP A 555 46.59 -12.05 -2.93
C ASP A 555 45.93 -13.38 -2.53
N MET A 556 44.99 -13.34 -1.57
CA MET A 556 44.17 -14.50 -1.19
C MET A 556 43.28 -14.98 -2.33
N LEU A 557 42.57 -14.09 -3.03
CA LEU A 557 41.69 -14.44 -4.15
C LEU A 557 42.46 -15.18 -5.26
N MET A 558 43.61 -14.63 -5.65
CA MET A 558 44.44 -15.23 -6.71
C MET A 558 45.08 -16.54 -6.25
N TRP A 559 45.57 -16.62 -5.01
CA TRP A 559 46.10 -17.86 -4.46
C TRP A 559 45.04 -18.97 -4.42
N GLU A 560 43.84 -18.66 -3.92
CA GLU A 560 42.72 -19.59 -3.88
C GLU A 560 42.24 -20.01 -5.27
N TRP A 561 42.25 -19.10 -6.24
CA TRP A 561 41.95 -19.41 -7.65
C TRP A 561 42.92 -20.43 -8.23
N ILE A 562 44.22 -20.25 -8.00
CA ILE A 562 45.27 -21.17 -8.47
C ILE A 562 45.11 -22.54 -7.81
N GLN A 563 44.82 -22.58 -6.50
CA GLN A 563 44.57 -23.85 -5.81
C GLN A 563 43.34 -24.59 -6.36
N ALA A 564 42.26 -23.87 -6.64
CA ALA A 564 41.03 -24.45 -7.17
C ALA A 564 41.17 -24.94 -8.63
N THR A 565 41.96 -24.24 -9.46
CA THR A 565 42.02 -24.50 -10.91
C THR A 565 43.32 -25.14 -11.39
N GLY A 566 44.32 -25.30 -10.51
CA GLY A 566 45.68 -25.71 -10.87
C GLY A 566 45.78 -27.03 -11.64
N ALA A 567 44.84 -27.95 -11.47
CA ALA A 567 44.78 -29.22 -12.22
C ALA A 567 44.29 -29.09 -13.68
N LEU A 568 43.75 -27.92 -14.08
CA LEU A 568 43.18 -27.67 -15.42
C LEU A 568 43.97 -26.66 -16.27
N VAL A 569 44.87 -25.91 -15.63
CA VAL A 569 45.55 -24.72 -16.18
C VAL A 569 47.04 -24.98 -16.48
N THR A 570 47.58 -26.13 -16.07
CA THR A 570 48.82 -26.71 -16.62
C THR A 570 48.52 -27.44 -17.92
#